data_AF-A0A925X935-F1
#
_entry.id   AF-A0A925X935-F1
#
_cell.length_a   1.000
_cell.length_b   1.000
_cell.length_c   1.000
_cell.angle_alpha   90.00
_cell.angle_beta   90.00
_cell.angle_gamma   90.00
#
_symmetry.space_group_name_H-M   'P 1'
#
loop_
_entity.id
_entity.type
_entity.pdbx_description
1 polymer ?
#
loop_
_entity_poly.entity_id
_entity_poly.type
_entity_poly.pdbx_seq_one_letter_code
_entity_poly.pdbx_strand_id
1 'polypeptide(L)'
;AISGGPIYFADSVGKSNPEILKKLTLTDGTILRADQPAVPTEDCLFNVWDAKPLKVFSKSNGTGLLGVFNAADAEKVEGFFSPKDIDGLDGKNFAVFDYLNRSVKKMGLNEQIPVSLARMGYQLYFVKPIVQGFASFGLIEKYNAPKTIKQEIAKESKVLIELYESGTFAAFIEKRPSKVESANAKPLEYTWKAGLLLVKVPEGNNTLTIQF
;
A
#
# COMPACT_ATOMS: atom_id res chain seq x y z
N ALA A 1 -10.72 -5.62 -2.75
CA ALA A 1 -9.45 -4.97 -3.17
C ALA A 1 -8.29 -5.96 -3.13
N ILE A 2 -7.91 -6.47 -1.95
CA ILE A 2 -6.73 -7.33 -1.78
C ILE A 2 -6.84 -8.70 -2.48
N SER A 3 -8.06 -9.24 -2.66
CA SER A 3 -8.28 -10.60 -3.15
C SER A 3 -7.70 -10.89 -4.55
N GLY A 4 -7.52 -9.87 -5.40
CA GLY A 4 -7.13 -10.04 -6.81
C GLY A 4 -8.26 -10.58 -7.72
N GLY A 5 -9.40 -10.98 -7.13
CA GLY A 5 -10.55 -11.54 -7.85
C GLY A 5 -11.47 -10.49 -8.50
N PRO A 6 -12.55 -10.95 -9.18
CA PRO A 6 -13.58 -10.06 -9.71
C PRO A 6 -14.29 -9.29 -8.59
N ILE A 7 -14.81 -8.11 -8.93
CA ILE A 7 -15.56 -7.25 -8.02
C ILE A 7 -16.98 -7.13 -8.57
N TYR A 8 -17.96 -7.56 -7.77
CA TYR A 8 -19.39 -7.47 -8.08
C TYR A 8 -20.05 -6.46 -7.15
N PHE A 9 -21.03 -5.73 -7.67
CA PHE A 9 -21.88 -4.84 -6.90
C PHE A 9 -23.31 -5.35 -7.01
N ALA A 10 -23.93 -5.58 -5.86
CA ALA A 10 -25.30 -6.07 -5.75
C ALA A 10 -26.19 -5.11 -4.97
N ASP A 11 -25.73 -3.89 -4.74
CA ASP A 11 -26.54 -2.85 -4.10
C ASP A 11 -27.70 -2.45 -5.01
N SER A 12 -28.80 -2.01 -4.41
CA SER A 12 -29.88 -1.38 -5.17
C SER A 12 -29.38 -0.12 -5.90
N VAL A 13 -30.01 0.19 -7.04
CA VAL A 13 -29.70 1.40 -7.82
C VAL A 13 -29.72 2.64 -6.93
N GLY A 14 -28.65 3.45 -7.01
CA GLY A 14 -28.49 4.67 -6.23
C GLY A 14 -28.10 4.46 -4.75
N LYS A 15 -27.85 3.22 -4.31
CA LYS A 15 -27.42 2.91 -2.93
C LYS A 15 -25.94 2.58 -2.79
N SER A 16 -25.24 2.36 -3.90
CA SER A 16 -23.79 2.14 -3.86
C SER A 16 -23.04 3.37 -3.34
N ASN A 17 -22.00 3.12 -2.54
CA ASN A 17 -21.12 4.18 -2.06
C ASN A 17 -20.04 4.50 -3.12
N PRO A 18 -20.12 5.66 -3.81
CA PRO A 18 -19.17 6.01 -4.87
C PRO A 18 -17.74 6.20 -4.34
N GLU A 19 -17.59 6.57 -3.06
CA GLU A 19 -16.27 6.75 -2.46
C GLU A 19 -15.53 5.42 -2.30
N ILE A 20 -16.24 4.29 -2.18
CA ILE A 20 -15.60 2.96 -2.19
C ILE A 20 -15.16 2.60 -3.61
N LEU A 21 -16.00 2.89 -4.60
CA LEU A 21 -15.69 2.62 -6.03
C LEU A 21 -14.43 3.37 -6.48
N LYS A 22 -14.33 4.66 -6.15
CA LYS A 22 -13.17 5.49 -6.46
C LYS A 22 -11.87 4.98 -5.85
N LYS A 23 -11.92 4.22 -4.74
CA LYS A 23 -10.75 3.58 -4.12
C LYS A 23 -10.34 2.27 -4.79
N LEU A 24 -11.25 1.66 -5.57
CA LEU A 24 -11.04 0.37 -6.26
C LEU A 24 -10.63 0.54 -7.72
N THR A 25 -11.02 1.65 -8.35
CA THR A 25 -10.80 1.92 -9.77
C THR A 25 -9.96 3.16 -10.01
N LEU A 26 -9.33 3.23 -11.17
CA LEU A 26 -8.89 4.48 -11.78
C LEU A 26 -10.11 5.31 -12.27
N THR A 27 -9.85 6.56 -12.65
CA THR A 27 -10.83 7.51 -13.19
C THR A 27 -11.47 7.04 -14.50
N ASP A 28 -10.76 6.25 -15.30
CA ASP A 28 -11.25 5.62 -16.52
C ASP A 28 -12.10 4.35 -16.28
N GLY A 29 -12.29 3.95 -15.01
CA GLY A 29 -13.01 2.75 -14.62
C GLY A 29 -12.17 1.47 -14.54
N THR A 30 -10.88 1.53 -14.89
CA THR A 30 -9.97 0.38 -14.78
C THR A 30 -9.85 -0.07 -13.33
N ILE A 31 -10.07 -1.35 -13.06
CA ILE A 31 -9.97 -1.92 -11.71
C ILE A 31 -8.49 -2.18 -11.36
N LEU A 32 -8.05 -1.69 -10.21
CA LEU A 32 -6.71 -1.89 -9.68
C LEU A 32 -6.57 -3.29 -9.04
N ARG A 33 -6.52 -4.32 -9.88
CA ARG A 33 -6.34 -5.73 -9.45
C ARG A 33 -4.90 -6.01 -9.02
N ALA A 34 -4.75 -6.79 -7.96
CA ALA A 34 -3.45 -7.29 -7.53
C ALA A 34 -2.88 -8.30 -8.55
N ASP A 35 -1.57 -8.49 -8.54
CA ASP A 35 -0.84 -9.32 -9.50
C ASP A 35 -1.04 -10.82 -9.26
N GLN A 36 -1.46 -11.17 -8.04
CA GLN A 36 -1.76 -12.54 -7.64
C GLN A 36 -3.01 -12.61 -6.76
N PRO A 37 -3.63 -13.79 -6.61
CA PRO A 37 -4.68 -13.99 -5.62
C PRO A 37 -4.17 -13.71 -4.20
N ALA A 38 -5.05 -13.23 -3.34
CA ALA A 38 -4.72 -13.16 -1.92
C ALA A 38 -4.66 -14.57 -1.33
N VAL A 39 -3.64 -14.82 -0.51
CA VAL A 39 -3.46 -16.07 0.23
C VAL A 39 -3.24 -15.77 1.71
N PRO A 40 -3.66 -16.67 2.63
CA PRO A 40 -3.30 -16.55 4.04
C PRO A 40 -1.78 -16.57 4.23
N THR A 41 -1.30 -15.90 5.26
CA THR A 41 0.08 -16.10 5.72
C THR A 41 0.23 -17.52 6.28
N GLU A 42 1.44 -18.08 6.26
CA GLU A 42 1.68 -19.47 6.63
C GLU A 42 1.18 -19.80 8.05
N ASP A 43 1.40 -18.89 8.99
CA ASP A 43 0.98 -19.04 10.39
C ASP A 43 -0.54 -18.94 10.58
N CYS A 44 -1.29 -18.55 9.54
CA CYS A 44 -2.75 -18.50 9.54
C CYS A 44 -3.44 -19.75 8.95
N LEU A 45 -2.68 -20.69 8.35
CA LEU A 45 -3.27 -21.78 7.56
C LEU A 45 -4.12 -22.77 8.38
N PHE A 46 -3.75 -23.02 9.64
CA PHE A 46 -4.36 -24.06 10.48
C PHE A 46 -5.05 -23.54 11.74
N ASN A 47 -5.22 -22.22 11.87
CA ASN A 47 -5.79 -21.57 13.06
C ASN A 47 -6.97 -20.63 12.72
N VAL A 48 -7.65 -20.86 11.58
CA VAL A 48 -8.75 -20.01 11.11
C VAL A 48 -9.95 -19.92 12.07
N TRP A 49 -10.03 -20.86 13.02
CA TRP A 49 -11.08 -20.90 14.05
C TRP A 49 -10.63 -20.30 15.40
N ASP A 50 -9.34 -20.00 15.56
CA ASP A 50 -8.83 -19.38 16.79
C ASP A 50 -9.31 -17.93 16.87
N ALA A 51 -9.42 -17.41 18.10
CA ALA A 51 -9.61 -15.98 18.35
C ALA A 51 -8.32 -15.17 18.08
N LYS A 52 -7.80 -15.25 16.85
CA LYS A 52 -6.59 -14.59 16.36
C LYS A 52 -6.89 -13.78 15.10
N PRO A 53 -6.07 -12.77 14.78
CA PRO A 53 -6.20 -12.06 13.52
C PRO A 53 -5.92 -12.98 12.33
N LEU A 54 -6.80 -12.95 11.32
CA LEU A 54 -6.54 -13.55 10.02
C LEU A 54 -5.66 -12.60 9.21
N LYS A 55 -4.49 -13.06 8.79
CA LYS A 55 -3.57 -12.32 7.91
C LYS A 55 -3.63 -12.91 6.51
N VAL A 56 -3.87 -12.06 5.53
CA VAL A 56 -3.86 -12.43 4.11
C VAL A 56 -3.04 -11.42 3.33
N PHE A 57 -2.27 -11.89 2.36
CA PHE A 57 -1.48 -11.02 1.52
C PHE A 57 -1.67 -11.30 0.04
N SER A 58 -1.43 -10.28 -0.76
CA SER A 58 -1.21 -10.35 -2.20
C SER A 58 -0.04 -9.45 -2.57
N LYS A 59 0.31 -9.34 -3.86
CA LYS A 59 1.38 -8.49 -4.35
C LYS A 59 0.89 -7.62 -5.51
N SER A 60 1.40 -6.39 -5.56
CA SER A 60 1.21 -5.45 -6.66
C SER A 60 2.52 -4.72 -6.91
N ASN A 61 3.08 -4.82 -8.11
CA ASN A 61 4.31 -4.13 -8.52
C ASN A 61 5.47 -4.32 -7.50
N GLY A 62 5.68 -5.57 -7.07
CA GLY A 62 6.71 -5.92 -6.07
C GLY A 62 6.45 -5.44 -4.64
N THR A 63 5.25 -4.92 -4.36
CA THR A 63 4.81 -4.49 -3.02
C THR A 63 3.85 -5.51 -2.45
N GLY A 64 4.09 -5.96 -1.22
CA GLY A 64 3.15 -6.78 -0.46
C GLY A 64 1.96 -5.95 -0.01
N LEU A 65 0.76 -6.36 -0.39
CA LEU A 65 -0.49 -5.87 0.18
C LEU A 65 -0.84 -6.83 1.32
N LEU A 66 -0.80 -6.39 2.56
CA LEU A 66 -1.14 -7.22 3.73
C LEU A 66 -2.41 -6.70 4.38
N GLY A 67 -3.45 -7.53 4.39
CA GLY A 67 -4.66 -7.29 5.15
C GLY A 67 -4.65 -8.12 6.42
N VAL A 68 -4.97 -7.48 7.54
CA VAL A 68 -5.11 -8.14 8.85
C VAL A 68 -6.54 -7.93 9.32
N PHE A 69 -7.26 -9.00 9.64
CA PHE A 69 -8.69 -8.98 9.87
C PHE A 69 -9.05 -9.66 11.19
N ASN A 70 -10.04 -9.12 11.90
CA ASN A 70 -10.78 -9.91 12.86
C ASN A 70 -11.88 -10.69 12.12
N ALA A 71 -11.56 -11.94 11.76
CA ALA A 71 -12.48 -12.87 11.11
C ALA A 71 -13.04 -13.93 12.08
N ALA A 72 -12.63 -13.90 13.34
CA ALA A 72 -13.11 -14.80 14.38
C ALA A 72 -14.44 -14.28 14.95
N ASP A 73 -15.22 -15.18 15.54
CA ASP A 73 -16.38 -14.78 16.35
C ASP A 73 -15.93 -14.29 17.74
N ALA A 74 -15.24 -13.15 17.77
CA ALA A 74 -14.69 -12.55 18.98
C ALA A 74 -14.80 -11.01 18.95
N GLU A 75 -15.08 -10.42 20.11
CA GLU A 75 -15.15 -8.95 20.26
C GLU A 75 -13.82 -8.25 19.99
N LYS A 76 -12.73 -8.95 20.26
CA LYS A 76 -11.37 -8.45 20.08
C LYS A 76 -10.43 -9.61 19.78
N VAL A 77 -9.50 -9.39 18.85
CA VAL A 77 -8.38 -10.28 18.59
C VAL A 77 -7.07 -9.50 18.65
N GLU A 78 -6.02 -10.16 19.12
CA GLU A 78 -4.69 -9.59 19.24
C GLU A 78 -3.65 -10.53 18.63
N GLY A 79 -2.60 -9.94 18.08
CA GLY A 79 -1.51 -10.69 17.47
C GLY A 79 -0.43 -9.76 16.97
N PHE A 80 0.32 -10.23 15.98
CA PHE A 80 1.34 -9.43 15.31
C PHE A 80 1.52 -9.90 13.88
N PHE A 81 2.18 -9.06 13.09
CA PHE A 81 2.74 -9.48 11.81
C PHE A 81 4.18 -8.98 11.67
N SER A 82 4.93 -9.60 10.77
CA SER A 82 6.25 -9.15 10.34
C SER A 82 6.34 -9.14 8.81
N PRO A 83 7.31 -8.44 8.20
CA PRO A 83 7.54 -8.53 6.76
C PRO A 83 7.77 -9.96 6.26
N LYS A 84 8.33 -10.85 7.09
CA LYS A 84 8.51 -12.29 6.80
C LYS A 84 7.19 -13.00 6.46
N ASP A 85 6.06 -12.53 6.98
CA ASP A 85 4.77 -13.19 6.78
C ASP A 85 4.28 -13.10 5.32
N ILE A 86 4.89 -12.21 4.51
CA ILE A 86 4.54 -12.00 3.11
C ILE A 86 5.57 -12.74 2.24
N ASP A 87 5.13 -13.86 1.65
CA ASP A 87 6.01 -14.68 0.84
C ASP A 87 6.43 -14.01 -0.49
N GLY A 88 7.70 -14.23 -0.84
CA GLY A 88 8.33 -13.69 -2.05
C GLY A 88 8.51 -12.16 -2.04
N LEU A 89 8.78 -11.57 -0.86
CA LEU A 89 9.40 -10.25 -0.75
C LEU A 89 10.91 -10.38 -0.50
N ASP A 90 11.72 -9.96 -1.46
CA ASP A 90 13.18 -10.00 -1.35
C ASP A 90 13.74 -8.72 -0.72
N GLY A 91 14.51 -8.84 0.36
CA GLY A 91 15.15 -7.69 0.98
C GLY A 91 15.56 -7.92 2.43
N LYS A 92 16.36 -6.99 2.97
CA LYS A 92 16.75 -6.99 4.39
C LYS A 92 15.94 -6.01 5.23
N ASN A 93 15.60 -4.87 4.63
CA ASN A 93 14.84 -3.81 5.26
C ASN A 93 13.62 -3.51 4.39
N PHE A 94 12.50 -3.24 5.04
CA PHE A 94 11.21 -3.02 4.42
C PHE A 94 10.62 -1.72 4.94
N ALA A 95 9.92 -1.00 4.08
CA ALA A 95 9.06 0.08 4.48
C ALA A 95 7.63 -0.47 4.59
N VAL A 96 7.05 -0.35 5.78
CA VAL A 96 5.68 -0.77 6.09
C VAL A 96 4.82 0.48 6.21
N PHE A 97 3.98 0.72 5.21
CA PHE A 97 3.01 1.81 5.22
C PHE A 97 1.68 1.34 5.80
N ASP A 98 1.22 2.00 6.86
CA ASP A 98 -0.12 1.82 7.41
C ASP A 98 -1.10 2.66 6.58
N TYR A 99 -1.93 1.98 5.80
CA TYR A 99 -2.87 2.65 4.90
C TYR A 99 -3.92 3.45 5.67
N LEU A 100 -4.39 2.97 6.83
CA LEU A 100 -5.47 3.64 7.56
C LEU A 100 -4.94 4.85 8.33
N ASN A 101 -3.77 4.72 8.96
CA ASN A 101 -3.18 5.77 9.79
C ASN A 101 -2.26 6.73 9.02
N ARG A 102 -1.97 6.46 7.74
CA ARG A 102 -1.09 7.26 6.87
C ARG A 102 0.29 7.48 7.49
N SER A 103 0.85 6.41 8.02
CA SER A 103 2.17 6.40 8.65
C SER A 103 3.06 5.35 8.00
N VAL A 104 4.37 5.47 8.19
CA VAL A 104 5.34 4.50 7.69
C VAL A 104 6.31 4.12 8.78
N LYS A 105 6.73 2.86 8.76
CA LYS A 105 7.78 2.34 9.63
C LYS A 105 8.81 1.59 8.80
N LYS A 106 10.10 1.86 9.01
CA LYS A 106 11.19 1.02 8.51
C LYS A 106 11.31 -0.19 9.44
N MET A 107 11.37 -1.38 8.87
CA MET A 107 11.41 -2.63 9.62
C MET A 107 12.41 -3.62 9.05
N GLY A 108 13.01 -4.43 9.95
CA GLY A 108 13.72 -5.64 9.55
C GLY A 108 12.76 -6.80 9.24
N LEU A 109 13.25 -7.84 8.57
CA LEU A 109 12.44 -8.99 8.12
C LEU A 109 11.61 -9.64 9.24
N ASN A 110 12.19 -9.81 10.42
CA ASN A 110 11.55 -10.47 11.58
C ASN A 110 11.01 -9.49 12.62
N GLU A 111 11.12 -8.17 12.39
CA GLU A 111 10.57 -7.19 13.32
C GLU A 111 9.05 -7.27 13.28
N GLN A 112 8.41 -7.15 14.44
CA GLN A 112 6.97 -7.34 14.57
C GLN A 112 6.25 -6.02 14.81
N ILE A 113 5.08 -5.86 14.20
CA ILE A 113 4.08 -4.86 14.57
C ILE A 113 2.96 -5.57 15.32
N PRO A 114 2.66 -5.19 16.57
CA PRO A 114 1.49 -5.71 17.27
C PRO A 114 0.21 -5.15 16.63
N VAL A 115 -0.83 -5.97 16.60
CA VAL A 115 -2.15 -5.62 16.08
C VAL A 115 -3.21 -5.97 17.13
N SER A 116 -4.22 -5.11 17.24
CA SER A 116 -5.37 -5.29 18.11
C SER A 116 -6.60 -4.81 17.36
N LEU A 117 -7.50 -5.74 17.03
CA LEU A 117 -8.66 -5.46 16.18
C LEU A 117 -9.95 -5.76 16.95
N ALA A 118 -10.87 -4.79 16.94
CA ALA A 118 -12.24 -5.01 17.40
C ALA A 118 -13.01 -5.95 16.45
N ARG A 119 -14.22 -6.37 16.83
CA ARG A 119 -15.11 -7.17 15.99
C ARG A 119 -15.26 -6.58 14.59
N MET A 120 -15.07 -7.41 13.57
CA MET A 120 -15.07 -7.02 12.14
C MET A 120 -14.02 -5.94 11.77
N GLY A 121 -13.07 -5.65 12.66
CA GLY A 121 -12.00 -4.69 12.43
C GLY A 121 -11.00 -5.21 11.41
N TYR A 122 -10.35 -4.30 10.71
CA TYR A 122 -9.26 -4.63 9.80
C TYR A 122 -8.19 -3.55 9.80
N GLN A 123 -7.00 -3.95 9.38
CA GLN A 123 -5.90 -3.06 8.99
C GLN A 123 -5.40 -3.45 7.60
N LEU A 124 -4.82 -2.48 6.91
CA LEU A 124 -4.24 -2.66 5.59
C LEU A 124 -2.85 -2.03 5.58
N TYR A 125 -1.87 -2.83 5.17
CA TYR A 125 -0.47 -2.43 5.10
C TYR A 125 0.08 -2.63 3.70
N PHE A 126 0.96 -1.73 3.28
CA PHE A 126 1.81 -1.92 2.10
C PHE A 126 3.24 -2.14 2.57
N VAL A 127 3.81 -3.29 2.22
CA VAL A 127 5.16 -3.69 2.63
C VAL A 127 6.02 -3.78 1.39
N LYS A 128 6.98 -2.88 1.25
CA LYS A 128 7.89 -2.85 0.11
C LYS A 128 9.34 -2.92 0.56
N PRO A 129 10.19 -3.75 -0.07
CA PRO A 129 11.63 -3.72 0.17
C PRO A 129 12.21 -2.31 -0.06
N ILE A 130 13.10 -1.87 0.83
CA ILE A 130 13.80 -0.61 0.67
C ILE A 130 15.02 -0.84 -0.22
N VAL A 131 15.04 -0.17 -1.38
CA VAL A 131 16.14 -0.22 -2.33
C VAL A 131 16.77 1.17 -2.40
N GLN A 132 18.07 1.27 -2.13
CA GLN A 132 18.80 2.55 -2.11
C GLN A 132 18.12 3.64 -1.25
N GLY A 133 17.50 3.24 -0.13
CA GLY A 133 16.81 4.16 0.79
C GLY A 133 15.43 4.62 0.32
N PHE A 134 14.86 4.01 -0.73
CA PHE A 134 13.57 4.37 -1.32
C PHE A 134 12.62 3.16 -1.40
N ALA A 135 11.32 3.41 -1.17
CA ALA A 135 10.25 2.46 -1.44
C ALA A 135 8.93 3.20 -1.72
N SER A 136 8.39 3.11 -2.94
CA SER A 136 7.12 3.75 -3.31
C SER A 136 5.89 2.93 -2.87
N PHE A 137 4.76 3.63 -2.66
CA PHE A 137 3.48 3.01 -2.34
C PHE A 137 2.36 3.36 -3.33
N GLY A 138 2.54 4.38 -4.17
CA GLY A 138 1.56 4.81 -5.17
C GLY A 138 0.55 5.82 -4.62
N LEU A 139 -0.64 5.87 -5.23
CA LEU A 139 -1.72 6.82 -4.90
C LEU A 139 -2.54 6.31 -3.70
N ILE A 140 -2.35 6.94 -2.54
CA ILE A 140 -2.87 6.45 -1.26
C ILE A 140 -4.37 6.65 -1.09
N GLU A 141 -5.04 7.30 -2.03
CA GLU A 141 -6.50 7.26 -2.15
C GLU A 141 -7.01 5.87 -2.50
N LYS A 142 -6.20 4.99 -3.11
CA LYS A 142 -6.64 3.68 -3.60
C LYS A 142 -6.32 2.57 -2.60
N TYR A 143 -7.21 1.59 -2.48
CA TYR A 143 -6.96 0.41 -1.65
C TYR A 143 -5.79 -0.44 -2.15
N ASN A 144 -5.55 -0.45 -3.46
CA ASN A 144 -4.38 -1.07 -4.08
C ASN A 144 -3.49 0.02 -4.68
N ALA A 145 -3.02 0.94 -3.83
CA ALA A 145 -2.17 2.06 -4.21
C ALA A 145 -0.94 1.65 -5.04
N PRO A 146 -0.21 0.56 -4.74
CA PRO A 146 0.98 0.22 -5.51
C PRO A 146 0.69 -0.03 -7.00
N LYS A 147 -0.54 -0.46 -7.33
CA LYS A 147 -0.97 -0.71 -8.71
C LYS A 147 -1.25 0.56 -9.50
N THR A 148 -1.25 1.73 -8.87
CA THR A 148 -1.37 3.02 -9.59
C THR A 148 -0.07 3.46 -10.24
N ILE A 149 1.05 2.80 -9.91
CA ILE A 149 2.36 3.05 -10.50
C ILE A 149 2.41 2.28 -11.83
N LYS A 150 2.55 3.03 -12.91
CA LYS A 150 2.76 2.50 -14.26
C LYS A 150 4.23 2.17 -14.49
N GLN A 151 5.13 3.04 -14.03
CA GLN A 151 6.57 2.83 -14.15
C GLN A 151 7.31 3.45 -12.95
N GLU A 152 8.37 2.76 -12.52
CA GLU A 152 9.32 3.23 -11.53
C GLU A 152 10.74 3.01 -12.05
N ILE A 153 11.52 4.08 -12.12
CA ILE A 153 12.92 4.04 -12.54
C ILE A 153 13.75 4.70 -11.45
N ALA A 154 14.48 3.89 -10.69
CA ALA A 154 15.42 4.34 -9.69
C ALA A 154 16.84 4.44 -10.28
N LYS A 155 17.48 5.59 -10.08
CA LYS A 155 18.91 5.85 -10.34
C LYS A 155 19.52 6.39 -9.05
N GLU A 156 20.86 6.37 -8.93
CA GLU A 156 21.58 6.69 -7.69
C GLU A 156 21.14 7.98 -6.98
N SER A 157 20.81 9.04 -7.73
CA SER A 157 20.41 10.36 -7.19
C SER A 157 19.01 10.81 -7.60
N LYS A 158 18.27 9.98 -8.32
CA LYS A 158 16.98 10.36 -8.91
C LYS A 158 16.06 9.17 -9.06
N VAL A 159 14.81 9.35 -8.64
CA VAL A 159 13.71 8.41 -8.92
C VAL A 159 12.70 9.08 -9.83
N LEU A 160 12.32 8.38 -10.90
CA LEU A 160 11.21 8.77 -11.78
C LEU A 160 10.04 7.81 -11.53
N ILE A 161 8.86 8.37 -11.29
CA ILE A 161 7.61 7.64 -11.15
C ILE A 161 6.64 8.12 -12.22
N GLU A 162 6.10 7.19 -13.00
CA GLU A 162 4.93 7.40 -13.84
C GLU A 162 3.73 6.70 -13.19
N LEU A 163 2.64 7.44 -13.04
CA LEU A 163 1.36 7.01 -12.48
C LEU A 163 0.33 6.88 -13.61
N TYR A 164 -0.71 6.08 -13.38
CA TYR A 164 -1.85 6.03 -14.29
C TYR A 164 -2.72 7.30 -14.23
N GLU A 165 -2.74 8.00 -13.09
CA GLU A 165 -3.52 9.22 -12.89
C GLU A 165 -2.89 10.13 -11.83
N SER A 166 -3.48 11.31 -11.63
CA SER A 166 -3.11 12.25 -10.56
C SER A 166 -3.67 11.85 -9.19
N GLY A 167 -3.07 12.35 -8.11
CA GLY A 167 -3.51 12.08 -6.74
C GLY A 167 -2.40 12.34 -5.73
N THR A 168 -2.53 11.78 -4.52
CA THR A 168 -1.51 11.89 -3.48
C THR A 168 -0.57 10.69 -3.56
N PHE A 169 0.62 10.91 -4.10
CA PHE A 169 1.65 9.89 -4.15
C PHE A 169 2.36 9.77 -2.80
N ALA A 170 2.55 8.53 -2.32
CA ALA A 170 3.32 8.25 -1.13
C ALA A 170 4.55 7.36 -1.41
N ALA A 171 5.63 7.62 -0.67
CA ALA A 171 6.82 6.78 -0.64
C ALA A 171 7.51 6.86 0.73
N PHE A 172 8.24 5.82 1.08
CA PHE A 172 9.26 5.88 2.11
C PHE A 172 10.59 6.35 1.51
N ILE A 173 11.23 7.29 2.20
CA ILE A 173 12.54 7.85 1.83
C ILE A 173 13.37 8.12 3.07
N GLU A 174 14.58 7.55 3.14
CA GLU A 174 15.52 7.74 4.26
C GLU A 174 16.10 9.15 4.35
N LYS A 175 16.50 9.71 3.20
CA LYS A 175 17.07 11.05 3.09
C LYS A 175 16.04 12.02 2.53
N ARG A 176 15.89 13.19 3.14
CA ARG A 176 14.98 14.21 2.64
C ARG A 176 15.32 14.55 1.18
N PRO A 177 14.34 14.54 0.25
CA PRO A 177 14.62 14.91 -1.14
C PRO A 177 15.02 16.38 -1.25
N SER A 178 15.99 16.67 -2.12
CA SER A 178 16.40 18.05 -2.44
C SER A 178 15.36 18.76 -3.31
N LYS A 179 14.69 18.00 -4.19
CA LYS A 179 13.66 18.52 -5.10
C LYS A 179 12.63 17.44 -5.47
N VAL A 180 11.38 17.87 -5.69
CA VAL A 180 10.33 17.05 -6.28
C VAL A 180 9.65 17.87 -7.38
N GLU A 181 9.51 17.29 -8.56
CA GLU A 181 9.00 17.98 -9.76
C GLU A 181 8.05 17.12 -10.57
N SER A 182 7.18 17.74 -11.37
CA SER A 182 6.40 17.05 -12.39
C SER A 182 7.17 16.86 -13.70
N ALA A 183 6.56 16.23 -14.71
CA ALA A 183 7.14 16.00 -16.04
C ALA A 183 7.80 17.23 -16.69
N ASN A 184 7.27 18.44 -16.43
CA ASN A 184 7.72 19.70 -17.03
C ASN A 184 8.71 20.47 -16.14
N ALA A 185 9.41 19.81 -15.22
CA ALA A 185 10.31 20.43 -14.23
C ALA A 185 9.62 21.53 -13.40
N LYS A 186 8.30 21.40 -13.20
CA LYS A 186 7.54 22.28 -12.30
C LYS A 186 7.70 21.75 -10.89
N PRO A 187 8.15 22.56 -9.92
CA PRO A 187 8.23 22.15 -8.52
C PRO A 187 6.87 21.68 -8.01
N LEU A 188 6.86 20.59 -7.26
CA LEU A 188 5.68 20.08 -6.58
C LEU A 188 5.83 20.27 -5.07
N GLU A 189 4.75 20.70 -4.44
CA GLU A 189 4.68 20.71 -2.98
C GLU A 189 4.68 19.28 -2.44
N TYR A 190 5.47 19.06 -1.40
CA TYR A 190 5.56 17.78 -0.73
C TYR A 190 5.69 17.96 0.78
N THR A 191 5.28 16.94 1.53
CA THR A 191 5.58 16.82 2.96
C THR A 191 6.53 15.65 3.15
N TRP A 192 7.52 15.80 4.04
CA TRP A 192 8.41 14.71 4.43
C TRP A 192 8.55 14.69 5.95
N LYS A 193 8.06 13.62 6.57
CA LYS A 193 8.06 13.46 8.04
C LYS A 193 8.25 12.00 8.39
N ALA A 194 9.19 11.72 9.31
CA ALA A 194 9.50 10.37 9.78
C ALA A 194 9.72 9.35 8.64
N GLY A 195 10.36 9.78 7.55
CA GLY A 195 10.62 8.97 6.37
C GLY A 195 9.45 8.84 5.38
N LEU A 196 8.24 9.31 5.70
CA LEU A 196 7.12 9.34 4.76
C LEU A 196 7.18 10.61 3.90
N LEU A 197 7.31 10.43 2.59
CA LEU A 197 7.09 11.46 1.58
C LEU A 197 5.63 11.40 1.10
N LEU A 198 4.93 12.53 1.11
CA LEU A 198 3.65 12.71 0.41
C LEU A 198 3.77 13.84 -0.60
N VAL A 199 3.38 13.58 -1.85
CA VAL A 199 3.41 14.55 -2.96
C VAL A 199 2.02 14.65 -3.56
N LYS A 200 1.48 15.87 -3.66
CA LYS A 200 0.22 16.09 -4.37
C LYS A 200 0.51 16.28 -5.85
N VAL A 201 0.19 15.28 -6.66
CA VAL A 201 0.33 15.34 -8.11
C VAL A 201 -0.94 15.99 -8.67
N PRO A 202 -0.86 17.18 -9.30
CA PRO A 202 -2.03 17.88 -9.80
C PRO A 202 -2.61 17.21 -11.05
N GLU A 203 -3.90 17.44 -11.29
CA GLU A 203 -4.61 16.97 -12.48
C GLU A 203 -3.88 17.39 -13.78
N GLY A 204 -3.93 16.54 -14.80
CA GLY A 204 -3.18 16.71 -16.03
C GLY A 204 -1.68 16.39 -15.93
N ASN A 205 -1.17 16.03 -14.74
CA ASN A 205 0.16 15.45 -14.57
C ASN A 205 0.03 14.03 -14.01
N ASN A 206 0.90 13.14 -14.49
CA ASN A 206 0.96 11.76 -14.03
C ASN A 206 2.40 11.29 -13.76
N THR A 207 3.38 12.16 -13.94
CA THR A 207 4.80 11.83 -13.73
C THR A 207 5.36 12.73 -12.65
N LEU A 208 6.18 12.16 -11.76
CA LEU A 208 7.00 12.90 -10.83
C LEU A 208 8.46 12.44 -10.84
N THR A 209 9.35 13.38 -10.62
CA THR A 209 10.78 13.18 -10.40
C THR A 209 11.11 13.56 -8.97
N ILE A 210 11.82 12.68 -8.27
CA ILE A 210 12.33 12.92 -6.91
C ILE A 210 13.86 12.90 -7.00
N GLN A 211 14.51 13.95 -6.49
CA GLN A 211 15.97 14.09 -6.47
C GLN A 211 16.48 14.10 -5.03
N PHE A 212 17.66 13.53 -4.81
CA PHE A 212 18.33 13.43 -3.51
C PHE A 212 19.61 14.27 -3.46
#